data_AF-A0A8J5GZ34-F1
#
_entry.id   AF-A0A8J5GZ34-F1
#
_cell.length_a   1.000
_cell.length_b   1.000
_cell.length_c   1.000
_cell.angle_alpha   90.00
_cell.angle_beta   90.00
_cell.angle_gamma   90.00
#
_symmetry.space_group_name_H-M   'P 1'
#
loop_
_entity.id
_entity.type
_entity.pdbx_description
1 polymer ?
#
loop_
_entity_poly.entity_id
_entity_poly.type
_entity_poly.pdbx_seq_one_letter_code
_entity_poly.pdbx_strand_id
1 'polypeptide(L)'
;MTSFSWTEEDVLRCCGSKRFAKELASASPFSDLHHAIQSTCRIWFNKVASLPPSSLLSITLADPFTHLLILQIDVVGWLEAFTAHPPIGPISPSVSPSISQWSKEEQSAAMATANDTTLQELVDWNIRYQEKFGVVFLI
;
A
#
# COMPACT_ATOMS: atom_id res chain seq x y z
N MET A 1 31.59 0.65 -7.41
CA MET A 1 30.16 0.76 -7.77
C MET A 1 29.40 -0.07 -6.75
N THR A 2 28.64 0.58 -5.87
CA THR A 2 27.83 -0.10 -4.85
C THR A 2 26.54 -0.56 -5.50
N SER A 3 26.46 -1.83 -5.87
CA SER A 3 25.18 -2.44 -6.28
C SER A 3 24.32 -2.65 -5.04
N PHE A 4 23.05 -2.28 -5.14
CA PHE A 4 22.07 -2.54 -4.09
C PHE A 4 21.37 -3.85 -4.43
N SER A 5 21.46 -4.82 -3.52
CA SER A 5 20.71 -6.06 -3.61
C SER A 5 19.69 -6.09 -2.50
N TRP A 6 18.43 -6.33 -2.85
CA TRP A 6 17.34 -6.48 -1.90
C TRP A 6 16.77 -7.89 -1.95
N THR A 7 16.52 -8.47 -0.79
CA THR A 7 15.82 -9.75 -0.67
C THR A 7 14.32 -9.53 -0.57
N GLU A 8 13.52 -10.58 -0.80
CA GLU A 8 12.07 -10.51 -0.60
C GLU A 8 11.72 -10.13 0.84
N GLU A 9 12.49 -10.60 1.82
CA GLU A 9 12.27 -10.29 3.24
C GLU A 9 12.51 -8.80 3.54
N ASP A 10 13.56 -8.20 2.96
CA ASP A 10 13.85 -6.77 3.14
C ASP A 10 12.69 -5.89 2.64
N VAL A 11 12.14 -6.23 1.48
CA VAL A 11 11.06 -5.46 0.85
C VAL A 11 9.72 -5.70 1.56
N LEU A 12 9.46 -6.94 2.00
CA LEU A 12 8.24 -7.28 2.70
C LEU A 12 8.11 -6.53 4.04
N ARG A 13 9.23 -6.29 4.74
CA ARG A 13 9.26 -5.51 5.98
C ARG A 13 8.81 -4.05 5.81
N CYS A 14 8.95 -3.49 4.60
CA CYS A 14 8.62 -2.10 4.30
C CYS A 14 7.15 -1.90 3.89
N CYS A 15 6.62 -2.74 3.00
CA CYS A 15 5.31 -2.51 2.36
C CYS A 15 4.25 -3.58 2.66
N GLY A 16 4.63 -4.71 3.26
CA GLY A 16 3.74 -5.84 3.53
C GLY A 16 3.20 -6.59 2.29
N SER A 17 3.41 -6.08 1.08
CA SER A 17 2.97 -6.71 -0.18
C SER A 17 3.94 -7.81 -0.60
N LYS A 18 3.50 -9.07 -0.49
CA LYS A 18 4.27 -10.25 -0.92
C LYS A 18 4.57 -10.21 -2.42
N ARG A 19 3.57 -9.81 -3.22
CA ARG A 19 3.74 -9.68 -4.67
C ARG A 19 4.79 -8.65 -5.02
N PHE A 20 4.73 -7.47 -4.42
CA PHE A 20 5.71 -6.41 -4.65
C PHE A 20 7.12 -6.86 -4.24
N ALA A 21 7.23 -7.48 -3.06
CA ALA A 21 8.50 -7.98 -2.53
C ALA A 21 9.16 -9.00 -3.47
N LYS A 22 8.38 -9.97 -3.96
CA LYS A 22 8.87 -10.98 -4.91
C LYS A 22 9.32 -10.38 -6.23
N GLU A 23 8.54 -9.48 -6.81
CA GLU A 23 8.86 -8.83 -8.09
C GLU A 23 10.11 -7.94 -7.99
N LEU A 24 10.24 -7.18 -6.90
CA LEU A 24 11.37 -6.29 -6.70
C LEU A 24 12.67 -7.05 -6.39
N ALA A 25 12.60 -8.11 -5.57
CA ALA A 25 13.74 -8.99 -5.33
C ALA A 25 14.19 -9.70 -6.61
N SER A 26 13.26 -10.03 -7.51
CA SER A 26 13.59 -10.63 -8.82
C SER A 26 14.21 -9.63 -9.81
N ALA A 27 13.99 -8.32 -9.62
CA ALA A 27 14.56 -7.25 -10.44
C ALA A 27 15.94 -6.77 -9.95
N SER A 28 16.34 -7.16 -8.74
CA SER A 28 17.65 -6.93 -8.14
C SER A 28 18.76 -7.74 -8.84
N PRO A 29 20.03 -7.27 -8.87
CA PRO A 29 20.56 -6.06 -8.24
C PRO A 29 20.39 -4.78 -9.07
N PHE A 30 20.30 -3.63 -8.39
CA PHE A 30 20.24 -2.32 -9.02
C PHE A 30 21.61 -1.65 -9.11
N SER A 31 21.83 -0.91 -10.19
CA SER A 31 23.09 -0.20 -10.48
C SER A 31 23.33 0.99 -9.55
N ASP A 32 22.26 1.67 -9.18
CA ASP A 32 22.25 2.89 -8.38
C ASP A 32 20.84 3.14 -7.81
N LEU A 33 20.71 4.19 -6.98
CA LEU A 33 19.45 4.56 -6.35
C LEU A 33 18.36 4.98 -7.36
N HIS A 34 18.74 5.64 -8.46
CA HIS A 34 17.78 6.09 -9.46
C HIS A 34 17.14 4.89 -10.17
N HIS A 35 17.96 3.91 -10.56
CA HIS A 35 17.49 2.66 -11.14
C HIS A 35 16.61 1.86 -10.16
N ALA A 36 16.95 1.85 -8.87
CA ALA A 36 16.11 1.22 -7.84
C ALA A 36 14.73 1.90 -7.71
N ILE A 37 14.68 3.24 -7.66
CA ILE A 37 13.42 4.00 -7.58
C ILE A 37 12.58 3.77 -8.84
N GLN A 38 13.17 3.87 -10.02
CA GLN A 38 12.46 3.67 -11.29
C GLN A 38 11.89 2.25 -11.39
N SER A 39 12.66 1.24 -10.98
CA SER A 39 12.22 -0.15 -10.95
C SER A 39 11.08 -0.37 -9.97
N THR A 40 11.19 0.20 -8.77
CA THR A 40 10.16 0.18 -7.71
C THR A 40 8.84 0.77 -8.21
N CYS A 41 8.85 2.00 -8.74
CA CYS A 41 7.65 2.65 -9.27
C CYS A 41 7.02 1.83 -10.40
N ARG A 42 7.83 1.36 -11.35
CA ARG A 42 7.36 0.55 -12.49
C ARG A 42 6.68 -0.74 -12.01
N ILE A 43 7.28 -1.46 -11.06
CA ILE A 43 6.72 -2.70 -10.53
C ILE A 43 5.42 -2.41 -9.78
N TRP A 44 5.39 -1.35 -8.97
CA TRP A 44 4.18 -0.98 -8.23
C TRP A 44 3.00 -0.70 -9.18
N PHE A 45 3.16 0.19 -10.15
CA PHE A 45 2.06 0.58 -11.03
C PHE A 45 1.71 -0.49 -12.08
N ASN A 46 2.70 -1.22 -12.61
CA ASN A 46 2.48 -2.14 -13.74
C ASN A 46 2.43 -3.62 -13.38
N LYS A 47 2.63 -3.98 -12.11
CA LYS A 47 2.51 -5.39 -11.66
C LYS A 47 1.70 -5.59 -10.38
N VAL A 48 1.57 -4.55 -9.54
CA VAL A 48 0.84 -4.62 -8.27
C VAL A 48 -0.49 -3.88 -8.35
N ALA A 49 -0.53 -2.69 -8.94
CA ALA A 49 -1.72 -1.86 -9.09
C ALA A 49 -2.40 -2.00 -10.48
N SER A 50 -2.07 -3.04 -11.23
CA SER A 50 -2.45 -3.15 -12.64
C SER A 50 -3.92 -3.45 -12.85
N LEU A 51 -4.52 -2.70 -13.77
CA LEU A 51 -5.75 -3.08 -14.43
C LEU A 51 -5.49 -4.33 -15.28
N PRO A 52 -6.42 -5.29 -15.36
CA PRO A 52 -6.25 -6.44 -16.22
C PRO A 52 -6.23 -5.99 -17.69
N PRO A 53 -5.51 -6.71 -18.58
CA PRO A 53 -5.43 -6.35 -19.99
C PRO A 53 -6.80 -6.31 -20.71
N SER A 54 -7.84 -6.94 -20.16
CA SER A 54 -9.21 -6.94 -20.68
C SER A 54 -9.93 -5.59 -20.59
N SER A 55 -9.43 -4.63 -19.81
CA SER A 55 -10.10 -3.33 -19.61
C SER A 55 -9.76 -2.28 -20.68
N LEU A 56 -8.74 -2.51 -21.51
CA LEU A 56 -8.36 -1.58 -22.59
C LEU A 56 -9.14 -1.80 -23.90
N LEU A 57 -9.84 -2.93 -24.05
CA LEU A 57 -10.63 -3.22 -25.25
C LEU A 57 -12.10 -2.78 -25.15
N SER A 58 -12.57 -2.38 -23.96
CA SER A 58 -14.01 -2.16 -23.68
C SER A 58 -14.42 -0.68 -23.60
N ILE A 59 -13.50 0.27 -23.79
CA ILE A 59 -13.82 1.72 -23.73
C ILE A 59 -14.55 2.22 -25.00
N THR A 60 -14.71 1.38 -26.02
CA THR A 60 -15.27 1.81 -27.32
C THR A 60 -16.75 1.56 -27.57
N LEU A 61 -17.55 0.97 -26.66
CA LEU A 61 -18.99 0.89 -26.88
C LEU A 61 -19.79 1.05 -25.59
N ALA A 62 -20.71 2.02 -25.64
CA ALA A 62 -21.64 2.41 -24.59
C ALA A 62 -22.52 1.24 -24.10
N ASP A 63 -22.62 1.06 -22.78
CA ASP A 63 -23.69 0.30 -22.14
C ASP A 63 -24.02 0.93 -20.76
N PRO A 64 -25.30 1.01 -20.33
CA PRO A 64 -25.69 1.68 -19.09
C PRO A 64 -25.49 0.84 -17.81
N PHE A 65 -24.89 -0.35 -17.87
CA PHE A 65 -24.60 -1.18 -16.68
C PHE A 65 -23.16 -1.09 -16.15
N THR A 66 -22.53 0.09 -16.18
CA THR A 66 -21.19 0.36 -15.63
C THR A 66 -21.08 0.23 -14.10
N HIS A 67 -22.09 -0.30 -13.40
CA HIS A 67 -22.03 -0.50 -11.95
C HIS A 67 -21.38 -1.84 -11.55
N LEU A 68 -21.12 -2.75 -12.51
CA LEU A 68 -20.55 -4.08 -12.23
C LEU A 68 -19.14 -4.31 -12.84
N LEU A 69 -18.49 -3.27 -13.35
CA LEU A 69 -17.17 -3.38 -13.99
C LEU A 69 -16.01 -2.79 -13.17
N ILE A 70 -16.21 -2.50 -11.87
CA ILE A 70 -15.13 -2.09 -10.96
C ILE A 70 -14.47 -3.32 -10.29
N LEU A 71 -15.01 -4.52 -10.47
CA LEU A 71 -14.53 -5.75 -9.81
C LEU A 71 -13.38 -6.47 -10.53
N GLN A 72 -12.83 -5.90 -11.59
CA GLN A 72 -11.77 -6.57 -12.35
C GLN A 72 -10.39 -5.96 -12.22
N ILE A 73 -10.20 -4.86 -11.49
CA ILE A 73 -8.86 -4.40 -11.10
C ILE A 73 -8.22 -5.55 -10.29
N ASP A 74 -6.93 -5.89 -10.48
CA ASP A 74 -6.24 -6.88 -9.63
C ASP A 74 -5.91 -6.24 -8.28
N VAL A 75 -6.99 -5.92 -7.56
CA VAL A 75 -7.04 -5.21 -6.28
C VAL A 75 -6.40 -6.04 -5.18
N VAL A 76 -6.15 -7.34 -5.40
CA VAL A 76 -5.59 -8.25 -4.40
C VAL A 76 -4.19 -7.81 -3.98
N GLY A 77 -3.30 -7.50 -4.93
CA GLY A 77 -1.93 -7.07 -4.60
C GLY A 77 -1.87 -5.72 -3.90
N TRP A 78 -2.83 -4.84 -4.21
CA TRP A 78 -2.98 -3.52 -3.58
C TRP A 78 -3.60 -3.64 -2.19
N LEU A 79 -4.68 -4.41 -2.01
CA LEU A 79 -5.30 -4.65 -0.70
C LEU A 79 -4.35 -5.35 0.27
N GLU A 80 -3.52 -6.29 -0.20
CA GLU A 80 -2.49 -6.93 0.63
C GLU A 80 -1.60 -5.88 1.32
N ALA A 81 -1.18 -4.84 0.60
CA ALA A 81 -0.42 -3.75 1.19
C ALA A 81 -1.24 -3.00 2.25
N PHE A 82 -2.49 -2.62 1.93
CA PHE A 82 -3.37 -1.91 2.87
C PHE A 82 -3.61 -2.70 4.16
N THR A 83 -3.76 -4.02 4.08
CA THR A 83 -3.96 -4.86 5.28
C THR A 83 -2.73 -4.95 6.18
N ALA A 84 -1.54 -4.64 5.66
CA ALA A 84 -0.32 -4.67 6.44
C ALA A 84 -0.09 -3.38 7.24
N HIS A 85 -0.77 -2.28 6.89
CA HIS A 85 -0.61 -0.99 7.55
C HIS A 85 -1.56 -0.85 8.76
N PRO A 86 -1.06 -0.42 9.92
CA PRO A 86 -1.93 -0.08 11.02
C PRO A 86 -2.70 1.24 10.74
N PRO A 87 -3.89 1.42 11.32
CA PRO A 87 -4.60 2.70 11.29
C PRO A 87 -3.77 3.79 11.99
N ILE A 88 -3.99 5.04 11.57
CA ILE A 88 -3.35 6.20 12.20
C ILE A 88 -4.00 6.45 13.56
N GLY A 89 -3.20 6.54 14.62
CA GLY A 89 -3.68 6.89 15.95
C GLY A 89 -3.26 5.92 17.06
N PRO A 90 -3.82 6.10 18.27
CA PRO A 90 -3.34 5.46 19.49
C PRO A 90 -3.67 3.96 19.56
N ILE A 91 -4.67 3.51 18.82
CA ILE A 91 -5.11 2.11 18.77
C ILE A 91 -4.54 1.48 17.51
N SER A 92 -3.36 0.87 17.63
CA SER A 92 -2.81 0.00 16.59
C SER A 92 -3.04 -1.46 16.97
N PRO A 93 -3.84 -2.24 16.21
CA PRO A 93 -3.89 -3.69 16.36
C PRO A 93 -2.51 -4.31 16.07
N SER A 94 -2.29 -5.56 16.48
CA SER A 94 -0.99 -6.23 16.34
C SER A 94 -0.63 -6.48 14.87
N VAL A 95 0.02 -5.52 14.24
CA VAL A 95 0.81 -5.71 13.01
C VAL A 95 2.17 -6.32 13.36
N SER A 96 2.92 -6.78 12.35
CA SER A 96 4.24 -7.37 12.58
C SER A 96 5.15 -6.41 13.35
N PRO A 97 6.08 -6.92 14.20
CA PRO A 97 6.91 -6.07 15.05
C PRO A 97 7.68 -4.98 14.30
N SER A 98 8.22 -5.29 13.10
CA SER A 98 8.95 -4.33 12.27
C SER A 98 8.05 -3.20 11.75
N ILE A 99 6.84 -3.53 11.28
CA ILE A 99 5.87 -2.53 10.83
C ILE A 99 5.40 -1.68 12.01
N SER A 100 5.23 -2.30 13.19
CA SER A 100 4.83 -1.59 14.40
C SER A 100 5.86 -0.56 14.87
N GLN A 101 7.15 -0.79 14.64
CA GLN A 101 8.20 0.16 15.01
C GLN A 101 8.26 1.34 14.03
N TRP A 102 8.29 1.04 12.72
CA TRP A 102 8.30 2.08 11.68
C TRP A 102 7.07 2.98 11.76
N SER A 103 5.88 2.38 11.92
CA SER A 103 4.64 3.14 12.04
C SER A 103 4.61 4.07 13.27
N LYS A 104 5.25 3.69 14.38
CA LYS A 104 5.34 4.56 15.56
C LYS A 104 6.21 5.78 15.28
N GLU A 105 7.32 5.59 14.58
CA GLU A 105 8.22 6.68 14.19
C GLU A 105 7.53 7.63 13.20
N GLU A 106 6.85 7.09 12.19
CA GLU A 106 6.11 7.85 11.17
C GLU A 106 5.00 8.72 11.77
N GLN A 107 4.27 8.20 12.77
CA GLN A 107 3.17 8.92 13.41
C GLN A 107 3.60 9.78 14.61
N SER A 108 4.88 9.74 15.01
CA SER A 108 5.36 10.33 16.27
C SER A 108 5.04 11.83 16.40
N ALA A 109 5.25 12.61 15.34
CA ALA A 109 4.99 14.05 15.36
C ALA A 109 3.49 14.36 15.51
N ALA A 110 2.63 13.61 14.82
CA ALA A 110 1.18 13.75 14.95
C ALA A 110 0.72 13.37 16.36
N MET A 111 1.23 12.27 16.93
CA MET A 111 0.88 11.83 18.28
C MET A 111 1.41 12.77 19.37
N ALA A 112 2.54 13.44 19.15
CA ALA A 112 3.11 14.40 20.10
C ALA A 112 2.34 15.73 20.16
N THR A 113 1.56 16.06 19.12
CA THR A 113 0.93 17.38 18.95
C THR A 113 -0.59 17.36 18.97
N ALA A 114 -1.19 16.20 18.71
CA ALA A 114 -2.64 16.03 18.78
C ALA A 114 -3.14 16.12 20.22
N ASN A 115 -4.27 16.80 20.41
CA ASN A 115 -4.99 16.78 21.67
C ASN A 115 -5.98 15.60 21.71
N ASP A 116 -6.52 15.30 22.89
CA ASP A 116 -7.44 14.17 23.09
C ASP A 116 -8.68 14.23 22.19
N THR A 117 -9.21 15.43 21.92
CA THR A 117 -10.37 15.62 21.02
C THR A 117 -10.01 15.21 19.59
N THR A 118 -8.87 15.67 19.07
CA THR A 118 -8.39 15.29 17.73
C THR A 118 -8.13 13.79 17.64
N LEU A 119 -7.56 13.18 18.68
CA LEU A 119 -7.33 11.72 18.70
C LEU A 119 -8.64 10.94 18.70
N GLN A 120 -9.66 11.40 19.43
CA GLN A 120 -10.97 10.76 19.43
C GLN A 120 -11.68 10.90 18.07
N GLU A 121 -11.65 12.09 17.47
CA GLU A 121 -12.19 12.30 16.12
C GLU A 121 -11.48 11.43 15.08
N LEU A 122 -10.16 11.26 15.19
CA LEU A 122 -9.38 10.39 14.32
C LEU A 122 -9.82 8.94 14.41
N VAL A 123 -10.07 8.42 15.62
CA VAL A 123 -10.62 7.06 15.81
C VAL A 123 -11.98 6.93 15.13
N ASP A 124 -12.88 7.89 15.31
CA ASP A 124 -14.21 7.87 14.71
C ASP A 124 -14.13 7.93 13.17
N TRP A 125 -13.22 8.73 12.62
CA TRP A 125 -13.03 8.84 11.18
C TRP A 125 -12.36 7.61 10.57
N ASN A 126 -11.45 6.95 11.28
CA ASN A 126 -10.90 5.66 10.85
C ASN A 126 -12.00 4.61 10.69
N ILE A 127 -12.93 4.53 11.66
CA ILE A 127 -14.07 3.61 11.60
C ILE A 127 -14.94 3.93 10.39
N ARG A 128 -15.37 5.19 10.24
CA ARG A 128 -16.22 5.63 9.11
C ARG A 128 -15.56 5.40 7.75
N TYR A 129 -14.25 5.64 7.65
CA TYR A 129 -13.49 5.42 6.43
C TYR A 129 -13.45 3.92 6.09
N GLN A 130 -13.14 3.08 7.08
CA GLN A 130 -13.08 1.64 6.89
C GLN A 130 -14.45 1.03 6.57
N GLU A 131 -15.53 1.49 7.21
CA GLU A 131 -16.91 1.10 6.88
C GLU A 131 -17.28 1.47 5.43
N LYS A 132 -16.82 2.65 4.97
CA LYS A 132 -17.14 3.16 3.63
C LYS A 132 -16.32 2.49 2.53
N PHE A 133 -15.03 2.24 2.77
CA PHE A 133 -14.06 1.83 1.73
C PHE A 133 -13.51 0.42 1.92
N GLY A 134 -13.78 -0.24 3.05
CA GLY A 134 -13.31 -1.60 3.35
C GLY A 134 -11.82 -1.73 3.67
N VAL A 135 -11.09 -0.62 3.76
CA VAL A 135 -9.64 -0.56 4.00
C VAL A 135 -9.28 0.53 5.00
N VAL A 136 -8.08 0.45 5.58
CA VAL A 136 -7.55 1.52 6.44
C VAL A 136 -7.31 2.80 5.64
N PHE A 137 -7.42 3.95 6.32
CA PHE A 137 -6.95 5.22 5.77
C PHE A 137 -5.42 5.26 5.79
N LEU A 138 -4.81 5.60 4.66
CA LEU A 138 -3.35 5.62 4.45
C LEU A 138 -2.95 6.94 3.78
N ILE A 139 -1.92 7.64 4.29
CA ILE A 139 -1.40 8.92 3.78
C ILE A 139 0.13 8.99 3.94
#